data_AF-A0A075I3T4-F1
#
_entry.id   AF-A0A075I3T4-F1
#
_cell.length_a   1.000
_cell.length_b   1.000
_cell.length_c   1.000
_cell.angle_alpha   90.00
_cell.angle_beta   90.00
_cell.angle_gamma   90.00
#
_symmetry.space_group_name_H-M   'P 1'
#
loop_
_entity.id
_entity.type
_entity.pdbx_description
1 polymer ?
#
loop_
_entity_poly.entity_id
_entity_poly.type
_entity_poly.pdbx_seq_one_letter_code
_entity_poly.pdbx_strand_id
1 'polypeptide(L)'
;MKWWGAIRTRQIVRLLQFKDVMVIEDGYTEESLKTDLEIRKPKISFNDILYIESKEKVWGSVLFLDIIEDGKEKKIQFSVVQDWVKYPISAPTKFLKVDWSRLVKYIKDKQIVTK
;
A
#
# COMPACT_ATOMS: atom_id res chain seq x y z
N MET A 1 -29.38 -0.41 1.92
CA MET A 1 -28.21 0.45 1.60
C MET A 1 -26.98 -0.26 2.13
N LYS A 2 -25.96 -0.48 1.29
CA LYS A 2 -24.74 -1.20 1.71
C LYS A 2 -23.94 -0.32 2.68
N TRP A 3 -23.81 -0.71 3.95
CA TRP A 3 -23.21 0.10 5.03
C TRP A 3 -21.78 0.59 4.70
N TRP A 4 -21.02 -0.20 3.92
CA TRP A 4 -19.68 0.12 3.47
C TRP A 4 -19.59 1.20 2.38
N GLY A 5 -20.70 1.54 1.71
CA GLY A 5 -20.68 2.50 0.60
C GLY A 5 -20.28 3.91 1.03
N ALA A 6 -20.78 4.35 2.19
CA ALA A 6 -20.43 5.65 2.78
C ALA A 6 -18.96 5.67 3.24
N ILE A 7 -18.51 4.59 3.88
CA ILE A 7 -17.12 4.44 4.36
C ILE A 7 -16.13 4.51 3.19
N ARG A 8 -16.37 3.73 2.14
CA ARG A 8 -15.54 3.75 0.91
C ARG A 8 -15.44 5.16 0.31
N THR A 9 -16.56 5.88 0.25
CA THR A 9 -16.57 7.24 -0.31
C THR A 9 -15.73 8.19 0.54
N ARG A 10 -15.84 8.11 1.87
CA ARG A 10 -15.02 8.89 2.80
C ARG A 10 -13.54 8.58 2.67
N GLN A 11 -13.17 7.31 2.54
CA GLN A 11 -11.79 6.86 2.31
C GLN A 11 -11.19 7.50 1.05
N ILE A 12 -11.94 7.48 -0.06
CA ILE A 12 -11.51 8.06 -1.32
C ILE A 12 -11.30 9.57 -1.17
N VAL A 13 -12.27 10.28 -0.59
CA VAL A 13 -12.16 11.74 -0.36
C VAL A 13 -10.95 12.07 0.51
N ARG A 14 -10.75 11.32 1.61
CA ARG A 14 -9.61 11.51 2.51
C ARG A 14 -8.28 11.26 1.81
N LEU A 15 -8.16 10.19 1.03
CA LEU A 15 -6.96 9.88 0.26
C LEU A 15 -6.66 10.99 -0.76
N LEU A 16 -7.66 11.52 -1.44
CA LEU A 16 -7.47 12.63 -2.39
C LEU A 16 -7.03 13.93 -1.70
N GLN A 17 -7.52 14.19 -0.48
CA GLN A 17 -7.18 15.39 0.29
C GLN A 17 -5.79 15.32 0.92
N PHE A 18 -5.51 14.25 1.68
CA PHE A 18 -4.29 14.14 2.47
C PHE A 18 -3.16 13.40 1.75
N LYS A 19 -3.49 12.62 0.71
CA LYS A 19 -2.56 11.77 -0.06
C LYS A 19 -1.86 10.69 0.78
N ASP A 20 -2.16 10.60 2.06
CA ASP A 20 -1.57 9.66 3.00
C ASP A 20 -2.12 8.26 2.79
N VAL A 21 -1.23 7.29 2.65
CA VAL A 21 -1.56 5.87 2.46
C VAL A 21 -1.79 5.13 3.77
N MET A 22 -1.30 5.66 4.90
CA MET A 22 -1.52 5.06 6.21
C MET A 22 -2.73 5.68 6.89
N VAL A 23 -3.86 4.96 6.84
CA VAL A 23 -5.10 5.42 7.43
C VAL A 23 -5.60 4.42 8.46
N ILE A 24 -5.98 4.94 9.63
CA ILE A 24 -6.76 4.21 10.62
C ILE A 24 -8.23 4.51 10.32
N GLU A 25 -8.96 3.45 9.98
CA GLU A 25 -10.38 3.51 9.66
C GLU A 25 -11.21 3.21 10.89
N ASP A 26 -12.20 4.07 11.17
CA ASP A 26 -13.11 3.87 12.29
C ASP A 26 -13.95 2.61 12.07
N GLY A 27 -13.80 1.66 12.98
CA GLY A 27 -14.52 0.38 12.94
C GLY A 27 -13.80 -0.75 12.20
N TYR A 28 -12.62 -0.51 11.60
CA TYR A 28 -11.77 -1.61 11.13
C TYR A 28 -10.94 -2.16 12.29
N THR A 29 -11.28 -3.36 12.75
CA THR A 29 -10.65 -3.99 13.93
C THR A 29 -9.62 -5.04 13.53
N GLU A 30 -8.84 -5.49 14.51
CA GLU A 30 -7.92 -6.62 14.33
C GLU A 30 -8.66 -7.90 13.89
N GLU A 31 -9.90 -8.10 14.32
CA GLU A 31 -10.74 -9.22 13.87
C GLU A 31 -11.06 -9.12 12.38
N SER A 32 -11.40 -7.92 11.89
CA SER A 32 -11.62 -7.67 10.46
C SER A 32 -10.35 -7.99 9.66
N LEU A 33 -9.17 -7.59 10.18
CA LEU A 33 -7.88 -7.90 9.58
C LEU A 33 -7.59 -9.41 9.57
N LYS A 34 -7.89 -10.13 10.64
CA LYS A 34 -7.71 -11.59 10.71
C LYS A 34 -8.56 -12.30 9.66
N THR A 35 -9.83 -11.94 9.53
CA THR A 35 -10.72 -12.49 8.51
C THR A 35 -10.22 -12.19 7.09
N ASP A 36 -9.75 -10.97 6.82
CA ASP A 36 -9.17 -10.62 5.51
C ASP A 36 -7.89 -11.42 5.21
N LEU A 37 -7.04 -11.64 6.22
CA LEU A 37 -5.79 -12.38 6.12
C LEU A 37 -6.00 -13.88 5.85
N GLU A 38 -7.06 -14.48 6.39
CA GLU A 38 -7.42 -15.89 6.10
C GLU A 38 -7.67 -16.11 4.61
N ILE A 39 -8.15 -15.09 3.90
CA ILE A 39 -8.52 -15.20 2.49
C ILE A 39 -7.31 -15.01 1.57
N ARG A 40 -6.38 -14.07 1.85
CA ARG A 40 -5.30 -13.73 0.91
C ARG A 40 -4.13 -12.96 1.56
N LYS A 41 -2.90 -13.56 1.47
CA LYS A 41 -1.60 -12.96 1.03
C LYS A 41 -0.38 -13.50 1.82
N PRO A 42 0.83 -13.44 1.21
CA PRO A 42 2.09 -13.78 1.90
C PRO A 42 2.35 -12.84 3.08
N LYS A 43 2.76 -13.42 4.21
CA LYS A 43 3.22 -12.69 5.40
C LYS A 43 4.71 -12.40 5.21
N ILE A 44 5.05 -11.14 4.99
CA ILE A 44 6.45 -10.70 4.88
C ILE A 44 6.86 -10.17 6.25
N SER A 45 7.95 -10.68 6.82
CA SER A 45 8.52 -10.11 8.04
C SER A 45 9.16 -8.76 7.73
N PHE A 46 9.09 -7.81 8.68
CA PHE A 46 9.78 -6.52 8.51
C PHE A 46 11.29 -6.69 8.32
N ASN A 47 11.88 -7.73 8.92
CA ASN A 47 13.31 -8.03 8.81
C ASN A 47 13.69 -8.64 7.45
N ASP A 48 12.72 -9.17 6.69
CA ASP A 48 12.96 -9.70 5.35
C ASP A 48 12.94 -8.58 4.29
N ILE A 49 12.64 -7.34 4.68
CA ILE A 49 12.67 -6.17 3.81
C ILE A 49 14.09 -5.61 3.80
N LEU A 50 14.80 -5.80 2.70
CA LEU A 50 16.17 -5.29 2.51
C LEU A 50 16.19 -3.80 2.19
N TYR A 51 15.23 -3.36 1.39
CA TYR A 51 15.18 -1.99 0.92
C TYR A 51 13.76 -1.49 0.82
N ILE A 52 13.54 -0.25 1.26
CA ILE A 52 12.28 0.45 1.08
C ILE A 52 12.51 1.95 0.85
N GLU A 53 11.96 2.45 -0.25
CA GLU A 53 12.07 3.86 -0.64
C GLU A 53 10.85 4.29 -1.45
N SER A 54 10.44 5.54 -1.28
CA SER A 54 9.44 6.17 -2.14
C SER A 54 10.07 7.21 -3.07
N LYS A 55 9.72 7.18 -4.35
CA LYS A 55 10.08 8.25 -5.30
C LYS A 55 8.83 8.83 -5.95
N GLU A 56 8.79 10.15 -6.04
CA GLU A 56 7.80 10.84 -6.86
C GLU A 56 8.27 10.91 -8.31
N LYS A 57 7.44 10.44 -9.23
CA LYS A 57 7.61 10.58 -10.68
C LYS A 57 6.62 11.61 -11.21
N VAL A 58 6.86 12.08 -12.44
CA VAL A 58 5.98 13.04 -13.13
C VAL A 58 4.52 12.54 -13.15
N TRP A 59 4.32 11.24 -13.37
CA TRP A 59 3.01 10.62 -13.52
C TRP A 59 2.41 10.05 -12.23
N GLY A 60 3.15 9.96 -11.12
CA GLY A 60 2.65 9.33 -9.88
C GLY A 60 3.73 9.03 -8.86
N SER A 61 3.34 8.54 -7.68
CA SER A 61 4.29 8.14 -6.62
C SER A 61 4.52 6.64 -6.62
N VAL A 62 5.78 6.21 -6.60
CA VAL A 62 6.16 4.79 -6.63
C VAL A 62 6.88 4.43 -5.33
N LEU A 63 6.45 3.34 -4.71
CA LEU A 63 7.13 2.70 -3.59
C LEU A 63 7.95 1.52 -4.13
N PHE A 64 9.24 1.54 -3.86
CA PHE A 64 10.17 0.45 -4.15
C PHE A 64 10.34 -0.38 -2.89
N LEU A 65 10.27 -1.70 -3.04
CA LEU A 65 10.39 -2.66 -1.97
C LEU A 65 11.23 -3.85 -2.46
N ASP A 66 12.39 -4.07 -1.84
CA ASP A 66 13.18 -5.26 -2.08
C ASP A 66 13.05 -6.17 -0.85
N ILE A 67 12.59 -7.40 -1.07
CA ILE A 67 12.33 -8.39 -0.02
C ILE A 67 13.10 -9.68 -0.27
N ILE A 68 13.36 -10.43 0.80
CA ILE A 68 13.75 -11.83 0.70
C ILE A 68 12.49 -12.69 0.85
N GLU A 69 12.19 -13.49 -0.16
CA GLU A 69 11.11 -14.48 -0.14
C GLU A 69 11.73 -15.82 -0.54
N ASP A 70 11.62 -16.83 0.33
CA ASP A 70 12.22 -18.17 0.14
C ASP A 70 13.74 -18.15 -0.16
N GLY A 71 14.47 -17.24 0.49
CA GLY A 71 15.92 -17.08 0.31
C GLY A 71 16.34 -16.40 -0.99
N LYS A 72 15.40 -15.87 -1.77
CA LYS A 72 15.68 -15.11 -3.00
C LYS A 72 15.27 -13.65 -2.84
N GLU A 73 16.10 -12.76 -3.37
CA GLU A 73 15.79 -11.34 -3.47
C GLU A 73 14.73 -11.09 -4.54
N LYS A 74 13.68 -10.36 -4.19
CA LYS A 74 12.57 -9.99 -5.06
C LYS A 74 12.32 -8.51 -4.98
N LYS A 75 12.38 -7.85 -6.14
CA LYS A 75 12.15 -6.40 -6.27
C LYS A 75 10.72 -6.15 -6.69
N ILE A 76 10.00 -5.40 -5.88
CA ILE A 76 8.59 -5.10 -6.07
C ILE A 76 8.41 -3.58 -6.14
N GLN A 77 7.52 -3.15 -7.02
CA GLN A 77 7.13 -1.74 -7.14
C GLN A 77 5.62 -1.61 -6.93
N PHE A 78 5.23 -0.65 -6.09
CA PHE A 78 3.84 -0.31 -5.84
C PHE A 78 3.54 1.10 -6.31
N SER A 79 2.36 1.29 -6.89
CA SER A 79 1.80 2.59 -7.25
C SER A 79 0.29 2.54 -7.11
N VAL A 80 -0.33 3.70 -6.88
CA VAL A 80 -1.80 3.80 -6.76
C VAL A 80 -2.37 4.20 -8.11
N VAL A 81 -3.15 3.32 -8.72
CA VAL A 81 -3.85 3.61 -9.98
C VAL A 81 -5.14 4.36 -9.68
N GLN A 82 -5.33 5.50 -10.35
CA GLN A 82 -6.55 6.30 -10.25
C GLN A 82 -7.59 5.86 -11.27
N ASP A 83 -7.17 5.48 -12.47
CA ASP A 83 -8.08 5.16 -13.56
C ASP A 83 -7.53 4.04 -14.46
N TRP A 84 -8.45 3.27 -15.04
CA TRP A 84 -8.19 2.12 -15.88
C TRP A 84 -8.94 2.24 -17.20
N VAL A 85 -8.27 2.04 -18.32
CA VAL A 85 -8.95 1.77 -19.58
C VAL A 85 -9.25 0.28 -19.65
N LYS A 86 -10.48 -0.08 -20.04
CA LYS A 86 -10.95 -1.48 -20.06
C LYS A 86 -10.71 -2.21 -21.38
N TYR A 87 -10.53 -1.48 -22.50
CA TYR A 87 -10.40 -2.05 -23.85
C TYR A 87 -9.24 -1.43 -24.63
N PRO A 88 -8.53 -2.20 -25.47
CA PRO A 88 -8.62 -3.66 -25.67
C PRO A 88 -7.89 -4.49 -24.60
N ILE A 89 -7.05 -3.86 -23.77
CA ILE A 89 -6.37 -4.50 -22.64
C ILE A 89 -6.53 -3.59 -21.43
N SER A 90 -6.83 -4.18 -20.27
CA SER A 90 -6.94 -3.42 -19.02
C SER A 90 -5.58 -2.85 -18.62
N ALA A 91 -5.40 -1.55 -18.81
CA ALA A 91 -4.14 -0.86 -18.52
C ALA A 91 -4.39 0.37 -17.65
N PRO A 92 -3.52 0.65 -16.67
CA PRO A 92 -3.61 1.86 -15.87
C PRO A 92 -3.32 3.07 -16.76
N THR A 93 -4.21 4.06 -16.73
CA THR A 93 -4.04 5.29 -17.53
C THR A 93 -3.64 6.49 -16.71
N LYS A 94 -4.00 6.49 -15.42
CA LYS A 94 -3.65 7.55 -14.48
C LYS A 94 -3.22 6.96 -13.17
N PHE A 95 -2.18 7.54 -12.59
CA PHE A 95 -1.70 7.19 -11.27
C PHE A 95 -1.84 8.38 -10.33
N LEU A 96 -2.09 8.07 -9.07
CA LEU A 96 -2.21 9.07 -8.03
C LEU A 96 -0.81 9.36 -7.46
N LYS A 97 -0.57 10.63 -7.17
CA LYS A 97 0.55 11.05 -6.32
C LYS A 97 0.12 10.91 -4.87
N VAL A 98 0.69 9.93 -4.19
CA VAL A 98 0.44 9.63 -2.77
C VAL A 98 1.72 9.83 -1.95
N ASP A 99 1.53 10.12 -0.67
CA ASP A 99 2.59 10.21 0.32
C ASP A 99 2.85 8.83 0.94
N TRP A 100 3.96 8.22 0.55
CA TRP A 100 4.44 6.96 1.08
C TRP A 100 5.33 7.14 2.33
N SER A 101 5.72 8.37 2.67
CA SER A 101 6.77 8.65 3.67
C SER A 101 6.47 8.04 5.03
N ARG A 102 5.21 8.12 5.49
CA ARG A 102 4.77 7.55 6.76
C ARG A 102 4.91 6.03 6.79
N LEU A 103 4.54 5.36 5.69
CA LEU A 103 4.69 3.90 5.59
C LEU A 103 6.16 3.48 5.58
N VAL A 104 6.99 4.19 4.80
CA VAL A 104 8.44 3.95 4.77
C VAL A 104 9.04 4.11 6.16
N LYS A 105 8.69 5.19 6.86
CA LYS A 105 9.13 5.44 8.24
C LYS A 105 8.67 4.33 9.18
N TYR A 106 7.38 3.97 9.13
CA TYR A 106 6.81 2.94 9.99
C TYR A 106 7.51 1.60 9.85
N ILE A 107 7.82 1.18 8.62
CA ILE A 107 8.53 -0.08 8.36
C ILE A 107 9.94 -0.01 8.94
N LYS A 108 10.69 1.07 8.67
CA LYS A 108 12.05 1.27 9.20
C LYS A 108 12.09 1.30 10.72
N ASP A 109 11.12 1.93 11.36
CA ASP A 109 11.01 2.00 12.83
C ASP A 109 10.71 0.63 13.46
N LYS A 110 10.12 -0.31 12.70
CA LYS A 110 9.79 -1.67 13.16
C LYS A 110 10.85 -2.72 12.83
N GLN A 111 11.81 -2.39 11.97
CA GLN A 111 12.95 -3.27 11.72
C GLN A 111 13.83 -3.31 12.97
N ILE A 112 14.17 -4.52 13.42
CA ILE A 112 15.10 -4.68 14.54
C ILE A 112 16.46 -4.20 14.02
N VAL A 113 16.92 -3.05 14.49
CA VAL A 113 18.27 -2.57 14.23
C VAL A 113 19.21 -3.49 15.00
N THR A 114 19.65 -4.58 14.36
CA THR A 114 20.84 -5.29 14.83
C THR A 114 21.99 -4.30 14.67
N LYS A 115 22.34 -3.65 15.78
CA LYS A 115 23.48 -2.74 15.88
C LYS A 115 24.79 -3.51 15.81
#